data_AF-A0AAJ2QYG5-F1
#
_entry.id   AF-A0AAJ2QYG5-F1
#
_cell.length_a   1.000
_cell.length_b   1.000
_cell.length_c   1.000
_cell.angle_alpha   90.00
_cell.angle_beta   90.00
_cell.angle_gamma   90.00
#
_symmetry.space_group_name_H-M   'P 1'
#
loop_
_entity.id
_entity.type
_entity.pdbx_description
1 polymer ?
#
loop_
_entity_poly.entity_id
_entity_poly.type
_entity_poly.pdbx_seq_one_letter_code
_entity_poly.pdbx_strand_id
1 'polypeptide(L)'
;MSAPSPDSMARLVATRTLDKYERDYYPKRERITISFRGDLAEQYNYDKIQPLSEAQRHGHKVVIEATSQKTGATGHYCIECNSWNLIEAVGTWAPGEQAPAAD
;
A
#
# COMPACT_ATOMS: atom_id res chain seq x y z
N MET A 1 14.81 -26.59 8.68
CA MET A 1 14.82 -25.25 8.07
C MET A 1 13.92 -24.37 8.92
N SER A 2 14.46 -23.36 9.59
CA SER A 2 13.65 -22.44 10.42
C SER A 2 12.82 -21.54 9.51
N ALA A 3 11.56 -21.29 9.89
CA ALA A 3 10.73 -20.33 9.19
C ALA A 3 11.39 -18.93 9.23
N PRO A 4 11.32 -18.15 8.14
CA PRO A 4 11.84 -16.79 8.13
C PRO A 4 11.16 -15.97 9.23
N SER A 5 11.92 -15.05 9.85
CA SER A 5 11.34 -14.18 10.87
C SER A 5 10.23 -13.30 10.26
N PRO A 6 9.19 -12.94 11.03
CA PRO A 6 8.11 -12.05 10.57
C PRO A 6 8.64 -10.74 9.97
N ASP A 7 9.68 -10.17 10.57
CA ASP A 7 10.42 -9.01 10.06
C ASP A 7 10.98 -9.20 8.66
N SER A 8 11.58 -10.36 8.39
CA SER A 8 12.15 -10.69 7.09
C SER A 8 11.06 -10.78 6.02
N MET A 9 9.89 -11.31 6.39
CA MET A 9 8.74 -11.39 5.50
C MET A 9 8.13 -10.01 5.22
N ALA A 10 7.95 -9.19 6.24
CA ALA A 10 7.43 -7.83 6.07
C ALA A 10 8.35 -6.99 5.15
N ARG A 11 9.68 -7.12 5.30
CA ARG A 11 10.64 -6.45 4.40
C ARG A 11 10.55 -6.95 2.96
N LEU A 12 10.36 -8.25 2.76
CA LEU A 12 10.21 -8.84 1.42
C LEU A 12 8.92 -8.36 0.74
N VAL A 13 7.81 -8.33 1.48
CA VAL A 13 6.53 -7.81 0.99
C VAL A 13 6.66 -6.35 0.59
N ALA A 14 7.30 -5.51 1.42
CA ALA A 14 7.54 -4.11 1.09
C ALA A 14 8.34 -3.95 -0.22
N THR A 15 9.43 -4.70 -0.39
CA THR A 15 10.23 -4.66 -1.63
C THR A 15 9.40 -5.10 -2.84
N ARG A 16 8.68 -6.22 -2.74
CA ARG A 16 7.80 -6.70 -3.83
C ARG A 16 6.70 -5.70 -4.17
N THR A 17 6.18 -5.00 -3.18
CA THR A 17 5.13 -3.99 -3.36
C THR A 17 5.67 -2.79 -4.14
N LEU A 18 6.85 -2.27 -3.77
CA LEU A 18 7.51 -1.18 -4.50
C LEU A 18 7.74 -1.56 -5.97
N ASP A 19 8.44 -2.67 -6.22
CA ASP A 19 8.81 -3.09 -7.57
C ASP A 19 7.58 -3.28 -8.46
N LYS A 20 6.53 -3.88 -7.89
CA LYS A 20 5.28 -4.10 -8.62
C LYS A 20 4.52 -2.80 -8.86
N TYR A 21 4.46 -1.92 -7.87
CA TYR A 21 3.75 -0.66 -7.99
C TYR A 21 4.40 0.21 -9.08
N GLU A 22 5.73 0.36 -9.03
CA GLU A 22 6.51 1.14 -9.99
C GLU A 22 6.32 0.62 -11.43
N ARG A 23 6.35 -0.71 -11.62
CA ARG A 23 6.24 -1.30 -12.95
C ARG A 23 4.82 -1.35 -13.49
N ASP A 24 3.86 -1.76 -12.68
CA ASP A 24 2.53 -2.17 -13.15
C ASP A 24 1.43 -1.12 -12.86
N TYR A 25 1.59 -0.31 -11.81
CA TYR A 25 0.55 0.60 -11.29
C TYR A 25 0.84 2.07 -11.61
N TYR A 26 1.99 2.59 -11.19
CA TYR A 26 2.32 4.02 -11.30
C TYR A 26 2.26 4.60 -12.73
N PRO A 27 2.81 3.93 -13.77
CA PRO A 27 2.76 4.43 -15.14
C PRO A 27 1.32 4.47 -15.69
N LYS A 28 0.40 3.73 -15.07
CA LYS A 28 -1.00 3.61 -15.45
C LYS A 28 -1.94 4.28 -14.44
N ARG A 29 -1.42 5.05 -13.48
CA ARG A 29 -2.15 5.56 -12.31
C ARG A 29 -3.47 6.27 -12.63
N GLU A 30 -3.55 6.94 -13.79
CA GLU A 30 -4.77 7.63 -14.25
C GLU A 30 -5.88 6.69 -14.73
N ARG A 31 -5.57 5.41 -14.98
CA ARG A 31 -6.49 4.42 -15.56
C ARG A 31 -6.79 3.24 -14.64
N ILE A 32 -6.13 3.17 -13.50
CA ILE A 32 -6.26 2.06 -12.56
C ILE A 32 -6.75 2.54 -11.20
N THR A 33 -7.35 1.62 -10.45
CA THR A 33 -7.74 1.84 -9.06
C THR A 33 -7.23 0.68 -8.22
N ILE A 34 -6.99 0.96 -6.93
CA ILE A 34 -6.58 -0.02 -5.93
C ILE A 34 -7.76 -0.22 -4.98
N SER A 35 -8.16 -1.47 -4.79
CA SER A 35 -9.19 -1.83 -3.82
C SER A 35 -8.59 -1.91 -2.41
N PHE A 36 -9.42 -1.64 -1.40
CA PHE A 36 -9.06 -2.01 -0.03
C PHE A 36 -9.04 -3.52 0.14
N ARG A 37 -8.13 -4.02 0.98
CA ARG A 37 -8.07 -5.44 1.36
C ARG A 37 -9.41 -5.89 1.92
N GLY A 38 -9.80 -7.14 1.69
CA GLY A 38 -11.15 -7.62 1.98
C GLY A 38 -11.64 -7.40 3.41
N ASP A 39 -10.75 -7.53 4.41
CA ASP A 39 -11.03 -7.27 5.83
C ASP A 39 -11.25 -5.79 6.18
N LEU A 40 -10.80 -4.89 5.31
CA LEU A 40 -10.97 -3.44 5.44
C LEU A 40 -12.06 -2.91 4.52
N ALA A 41 -12.38 -3.61 3.43
CA ALA A 41 -13.28 -3.12 2.39
C ALA A 41 -14.61 -2.60 2.96
N GLU A 42 -15.24 -3.33 3.89
CA GLU A 42 -16.49 -2.91 4.54
C GLU A 42 -16.34 -1.59 5.31
N GLN A 43 -15.23 -1.41 6.05
CA GLN A 43 -14.96 -0.20 6.83
C GLN A 43 -14.84 1.03 5.93
N TYR A 44 -14.31 0.83 4.72
CA TYR A 44 -14.20 1.85 3.68
C TYR A 44 -15.38 1.82 2.70
N ASN A 45 -16.50 1.17 3.06
CA ASN A 45 -17.70 1.06 2.22
C ASN A 45 -17.43 0.50 0.81
N TYR A 46 -16.45 -0.36 0.61
CA TYR A 46 -15.98 -0.85 -0.70
C TYR A 46 -15.55 0.28 -1.65
N ASP A 47 -14.94 1.33 -1.10
CA ASP A 47 -14.27 2.36 -1.88
C ASP A 47 -13.05 1.79 -2.63
N LYS A 48 -12.53 2.58 -3.57
CA LYS A 48 -11.26 2.34 -4.24
C LYS A 48 -10.47 3.63 -4.30
N ILE A 49 -9.16 3.52 -4.32
CA ILE A 49 -8.28 4.68 -4.41
C ILE A 49 -7.65 4.74 -5.81
N GLN A 50 -7.62 5.94 -6.39
CA GLN A 50 -6.88 6.22 -7.63
C GLN A 50 -5.51 6.79 -7.25
N PRO A 51 -4.40 6.15 -7.65
CA PRO A 51 -3.07 6.60 -7.24
C PRO A 51 -2.68 7.95 -7.86
N LEU A 52 -1.92 8.75 -7.11
CA LEU A 52 -1.42 10.06 -7.54
C LEU A 52 0.12 10.14 -7.56
N SER A 53 0.80 9.55 -6.57
CA SER A 53 2.25 9.65 -6.39
C SER A 53 2.99 8.34 -6.69
N GLU A 54 4.31 8.41 -6.80
CA GLU A 54 5.16 7.23 -6.66
C GLU A 54 5.01 6.62 -5.26
N ALA A 55 5.33 5.34 -5.13
CA ALA A 55 5.32 4.65 -3.85
C ALA A 55 6.60 4.94 -3.06
N GLN A 56 6.42 5.24 -1.77
CA GLN A 56 7.51 5.53 -0.84
C GLN A 56 7.55 4.47 0.26
N ARG A 57 8.75 4.09 0.68
CA ARG A 57 8.94 3.09 1.73
C ARG A 57 9.22 3.75 3.07
N HIS A 58 8.44 3.37 4.07
CA HIS A 58 8.60 3.77 5.47
C HIS A 58 8.76 2.51 6.32
N GLY A 59 10.01 2.03 6.46
CA GLY A 59 10.32 0.77 7.11
C GLY A 59 9.76 -0.44 6.34
N HIS A 60 8.70 -1.05 6.87
CA HIS A 60 8.00 -2.18 6.26
C HIS A 60 6.73 -1.77 5.52
N LYS A 61 6.31 -0.49 5.65
CA LYS A 61 5.12 0.05 4.98
C LYS A 61 5.51 0.65 3.65
N VAL A 62 4.64 0.50 2.65
CA VAL A 62 4.73 1.18 1.37
C VAL A 62 3.54 2.12 1.26
N VAL A 63 3.80 3.40 1.02
CA VAL A 63 2.82 4.47 1.10
C VAL A 63 2.72 5.18 -0.24
N ILE A 64 1.49 5.51 -0.66
CA ILE A 64 1.21 6.35 -1.82
C ILE A 64 0.25 7.47 -1.42
N GLU A 65 0.31 8.59 -2.14
CA GLU A 65 -0.81 9.52 -2.20
C GLU A 65 -1.84 9.00 -3.23
N ALA A 66 -3.12 9.07 -2.88
CA ALA A 66 -4.21 8.65 -3.75
C ALA A 66 -5.50 9.42 -3.45
N THR A 67 -6.42 9.43 -4.41
CA THR A 67 -7.76 10.00 -4.26
C THR A 67 -8.79 8.90 -4.10
N SER A 68 -9.64 9.01 -3.07
CA SER A 68 -10.84 8.19 -2.91
C SER A 68 -11.80 8.40 -4.08
N GLN A 69 -12.26 7.31 -4.71
CA GLN A 69 -13.22 7.36 -5.81
C GLN A 69 -14.63 7.73 -5.33
N LYS A 70 -14.99 7.37 -4.10
CA LYS A 70 -16.31 7.70 -3.53
C LYS A 70 -16.40 9.11 -2.97
N THR A 71 -15.36 9.57 -2.28
CA THR A 71 -15.40 10.85 -1.54
C THR A 71 -14.67 11.99 -2.25
N GLY A 72 -13.79 11.68 -3.21
CA GLY A 72 -12.89 12.66 -3.82
C GLY A 72 -11.79 13.16 -2.89
N ALA A 73 -11.71 12.67 -1.65
CA ALA A 73 -10.68 13.07 -0.69
C ALA A 73 -9.32 12.51 -1.11
N THR A 74 -8.29 13.36 -1.04
CA THR A 74 -6.90 12.94 -1.24
C THR A 74 -6.26 12.65 0.11
N GLY A 75 -5.50 11.57 0.19
CA GLY A 75 -4.82 11.14 1.40
C GLY A 75 -3.68 10.18 1.11
N HIS A 76 -2.98 9.80 2.17
CA HIS A 76 -1.92 8.81 2.11
C HIS A 76 -2.45 7.43 2.52
N TYR A 77 -2.10 6.42 1.72
CA TYR A 77 -2.58 5.06 1.90
C TYR A 77 -1.41 4.09 1.94
N CYS A 78 -1.45 3.17 2.91
CA CYS A 78 -0.55 2.02 2.93
C CYS A 78 -1.04 1.01 1.91
N ILE A 79 -0.14 0.49 1.08
CA ILE A 79 -0.41 -0.54 0.09
C ILE A 79 0.49 -1.75 0.31
N GLU A 80 -0.02 -2.93 -0.03
CA GLU A 80 0.75 -4.18 0.01
C GLU A 80 0.42 -5.04 -1.20
N CYS A 81 1.44 -5.74 -1.71
CA CYS A 81 1.30 -6.78 -2.70
C CYS A 81 1.00 -8.12 -2.01
N ASN A 82 -0.16 -8.68 -2.29
CA ASN A 82 -0.61 -9.93 -1.68
C ASN A 82 -0.01 -11.18 -2.38
N SER A 83 -0.36 -12.36 -1.87
CA SER A 83 0.13 -13.65 -2.40
C SER A 83 -0.30 -13.95 -3.84
N TRP A 84 -1.34 -13.28 -4.33
CA TRP A 84 -1.83 -13.37 -5.71
C TRP A 84 -1.18 -12.35 -6.65
N ASN A 85 -0.16 -11.63 -6.17
CA ASN A 85 0.52 -10.59 -6.92
C ASN A 85 -0.46 -9.47 -7.36
N LEU A 86 -1.34 -9.05 -6.44
CA LEU A 86 -2.22 -7.88 -6.57
C LEU A 86 -1.89 -6.87 -5.48
N ILE A 87 -1.91 -5.58 -5.82
CA ILE A 87 -1.76 -4.51 -4.83
C ILE A 87 -3.12 -4.15 -4.25
N GLU A 88 -3.19 -4.10 -2.92
CA GLU A 88 -4.37 -3.70 -2.15
C GLU A 88 -4.01 -2.59 -1.17
N ALA A 89 -4.98 -1.72 -0.85
CA ALA A 89 -4.84 -0.75 0.22
C ALA A 89 -5.11 -1.44 1.58
N VAL A 90 -4.16 -1.33 2.49
CA VAL A 90 -4.18 -1.96 3.82
C VAL A 90 -4.38 -0.96 4.97
N GLY A 91 -4.71 0.28 4.63
CA GLY A 91 -5.04 1.32 5.61
C GLY A 91 -4.61 2.70 5.12
N THR A 92 -4.85 3.71 5.95
CA THR A 92 -4.34 5.07 5.76
C THR A 92 -3.00 5.26 6.47
N TRP A 93 -2.26 6.29 6.08
CA TRP A 93 -1.04 6.69 6.76
C TRP A 93 -1.11 8.17 7.11
N ALA A 94 -0.73 8.52 8.34
CA ALA A 94 -0.60 9.92 8.76
C ALA A 94 0.89 10.29 8.83
N PRO A 95 1.33 11.39 8.18
CA PRO A 95 2.69 11.88 8.31
C PRO A 95 2.96 12.25 9.78
N GLY A 96 3.84 11.48 10.42
CA GLY A 96 4.09 11.51 11.87
C GLY A 96 4.14 10.12 12.50
N GLU A 97 3.57 9.11 11.84
CA GLU A 97 3.73 7.71 12.22
C GLU A 97 5.06 7.16 11.66
N GLN A 98 6.17 7.73 12.11
CA GLN A 98 7.50 7.22 11.87
C GLN A 98 7.71 6.04 12.84
N ALA A 99 7.95 4.85 12.30
CA ALA A 99 8.39 3.73 13.14
C ALA A 99 9.62 4.19 13.94
N PRO A 100 9.71 3.87 15.25
CA PRO A 100 10.90 4.21 16.01
C PRO A 100 12.12 3.66 15.28
N ALA A 101 13.17 4.49 15.17
CA ALA A 101 14.46 4.05 14.63
C ALA A 101 14.86 2.77 15.38
N ALA A 102 15.06 1.68 14.64
CA ALA A 102 15.65 0.49 15.21
C ALA A 102 17.10 0.83 15.60
N ASP A 103 17.38 0.74 16.90
CA ASP A 103 18.73 0.80 17.49
C ASP A 103 19.59 -0.36 16.97
#